data_AF-A0AAW9IX94-F1
#
_entry.id   AF-A0AAW9IX94-F1
#
_cell.length_a   1.000
_cell.length_b   1.000
_cell.length_c   1.000
_cell.angle_alpha   90.00
_cell.angle_beta   90.00
_cell.angle_gamma   90.00
#
_symmetry.space_group_name_H-M   'P 1'
#
loop_
_entity.id
_entity.type
_entity.pdbx_description
1 polymer ?
#
loop_
_entity_poly.entity_id
_entity_poly.type
_entity_poly.pdbx_seq_one_letter_code
_entity_poly.pdbx_strand_id
1 'polypeptide(L)'
;SLSNDILDKLDKYGVVSLPIPKEDINLDKLSEKVCQQYALKDFAENIILLDTGHIKLMTSYYPLEKLRKIPGLENARYIDPLSGGNSNSIRYLASSPRDNTMRILGIDNMFCAGEKSGFFVGHTEAMVTGALAGYNAFKYISKEEPLILPRSLAIGDIIAFANETLDMENGKSIRHTFSGGEYFE
;
A
#
# COMPACT_ATOMS: atom_id res chain seq x y z
N SER A 1 -8.19 -15.57 -20.87
CA SER A 1 -8.25 -14.29 -21.58
C SER A 1 -9.45 -13.50 -21.10
N LEU A 2 -9.41 -12.18 -21.29
CA LEU A 2 -10.56 -11.28 -21.11
C LEU A 2 -11.20 -11.05 -22.49
N SER A 3 -12.45 -10.60 -22.53
CA SER A 3 -13.12 -10.21 -23.79
C SER A 3 -12.47 -8.98 -24.43
N ASN A 4 -12.58 -8.87 -25.76
CA ASN A 4 -12.02 -7.73 -26.50
C ASN A 4 -12.59 -6.39 -25.98
N ASP A 5 -13.88 -6.32 -25.68
CA ASP A 5 -14.51 -5.11 -25.13
C ASP A 5 -13.88 -4.65 -23.80
N ILE A 6 -13.42 -5.58 -22.97
CA ILE A 6 -12.73 -5.26 -21.71
C ILE A 6 -11.29 -4.81 -22.00
N LEU A 7 -10.60 -5.50 -22.90
CA LEU A 7 -9.24 -5.13 -23.32
C LEU A 7 -9.22 -3.72 -23.93
N ASP A 8 -10.15 -3.39 -24.82
CA ASP A 8 -10.25 -2.06 -25.44
C ASP A 8 -10.48 -0.95 -24.40
N LYS A 9 -11.26 -1.24 -23.34
CA LYS A 9 -11.46 -0.30 -22.22
C LYS A 9 -10.20 -0.15 -21.38
N LEU A 10 -9.50 -1.24 -21.10
CA LEU A 10 -8.23 -1.22 -20.36
C LEU A 10 -7.16 -0.45 -21.14
N ASP A 11 -7.01 -0.71 -22.44
CA ASP A 11 -6.05 0.00 -23.29
C ASP A 11 -6.36 1.50 -23.37
N LYS A 12 -7.64 1.87 -23.42
CA LYS A 12 -8.05 3.27 -23.55
C LYS A 12 -7.99 4.06 -22.24
N TYR A 13 -8.37 3.44 -21.11
CA TYR A 13 -8.57 4.15 -19.85
C TYR A 13 -7.62 3.72 -18.73
N GLY A 14 -6.87 2.63 -18.91
CA GLY A 14 -6.01 2.02 -17.89
C GLY A 14 -6.77 1.32 -16.77
N VAL A 15 -8.11 1.39 -16.76
CA VAL A 15 -8.98 0.83 -15.71
C VAL A 15 -10.33 0.41 -16.27
N VAL A 16 -10.87 -0.69 -15.74
CA VAL A 16 -12.28 -1.05 -15.91
C VAL A 16 -12.88 -1.50 -14.58
N SER A 17 -14.13 -1.14 -14.35
CA SER A 17 -14.94 -1.59 -13.22
C SER A 17 -16.08 -2.47 -13.74
N LEU A 18 -16.22 -3.66 -13.18
CA LEU A 18 -17.21 -4.66 -13.57
C LEU A 18 -18.03 -5.06 -12.33
N PRO A 19 -19.37 -4.97 -12.36
CA PRO A 19 -20.19 -5.37 -11.22
C PRO A 19 -20.08 -6.87 -10.97
N ILE A 20 -20.05 -7.27 -9.69
CA ILE A 20 -20.07 -8.68 -9.30
C ILE A 20 -21.51 -9.15 -9.03
N PRO A 21 -21.79 -10.47 -9.07
CA PRO A 21 -23.07 -11.02 -8.63
C PRO A 21 -23.39 -10.61 -7.19
N LYS A 22 -24.67 -10.37 -6.88
CA LYS A 22 -25.09 -9.85 -5.56
C LYS A 22 -24.71 -10.79 -4.42
N GLU A 23 -24.73 -12.09 -4.68
CA GLU A 23 -24.33 -13.15 -3.75
C GLU A 23 -22.83 -13.16 -3.42
N ASP A 24 -22.00 -12.48 -4.23
CA ASP A 24 -20.55 -12.38 -4.04
C ASP A 24 -20.13 -11.07 -3.37
N ILE A 25 -21.08 -10.16 -3.08
CA ILE A 25 -20.83 -8.92 -2.34
C ILE A 25 -20.50 -9.27 -0.89
N ASN A 26 -19.27 -8.97 -0.49
CA ASN A 26 -18.79 -9.09 0.87
C ASN A 26 -18.19 -7.74 1.28
N LEU A 27 -18.80 -7.06 2.26
CA LEU A 27 -18.33 -5.78 2.79
C LEU A 27 -17.18 -5.97 3.78
N ASP A 28 -17.14 -7.09 4.49
CA ASP A 28 -16.13 -7.36 5.52
C ASP A 28 -14.72 -7.41 4.93
N LYS A 29 -14.58 -7.83 3.66
CA LYS A 29 -13.30 -7.84 2.94
C LYS A 29 -12.64 -6.46 2.80
N LEU A 30 -13.38 -5.37 2.96
CA LEU A 30 -12.83 -4.01 2.90
C LEU A 30 -11.93 -3.72 4.11
N SER A 31 -12.25 -4.31 5.27
CA SER A 31 -11.46 -4.16 6.51
C SER A 31 -10.11 -4.89 6.46
N GLU A 32 -9.98 -5.90 5.60
CA GLU A 32 -8.72 -6.64 5.40
C GLU A 32 -7.70 -5.85 4.57
N LYS A 33 -8.14 -4.79 3.85
CA LYS A 33 -7.25 -4.01 3.01
C LYS A 33 -6.37 -3.12 3.85
N VAL A 34 -5.06 -3.29 3.67
CA VAL A 34 -4.05 -2.37 4.23
C VAL A 34 -4.26 -0.94 3.76
N CYS A 35 -4.50 -0.76 2.46
CA CYS A 35 -4.67 0.56 1.87
C CYS A 35 -6.09 1.05 2.15
N GLN A 36 -6.27 1.75 3.28
CA GLN A 36 -7.56 2.25 3.73
C GLN A 36 -8.21 3.21 2.72
N GLN A 37 -7.42 3.92 1.90
CA GLN A 37 -7.96 4.76 0.82
C GLN A 37 -8.80 3.99 -0.24
N TYR A 38 -8.70 2.66 -0.28
CA TYR A 38 -9.44 1.80 -1.20
C TYR A 38 -10.54 0.98 -0.50
N ALA A 39 -10.90 1.31 0.74
CA ALA A 39 -11.97 0.67 1.49
C ALA A 39 -13.37 1.27 1.15
N LEU A 40 -13.57 1.68 -0.12
CA LEU A 40 -14.84 2.23 -0.58
C LEU A 40 -15.81 1.10 -0.95
N LYS A 41 -17.12 1.39 -0.82
CA LYS A 41 -18.21 0.49 -1.20
C LYS A 41 -18.07 -0.06 -2.63
N ASP A 42 -17.55 0.75 -3.55
CA ASP A 42 -17.32 0.33 -4.95
C ASP A 42 -16.37 -0.87 -5.06
N PHE A 43 -15.38 -1.00 -4.17
CA PHE A 43 -14.48 -2.17 -4.14
C PHE A 43 -15.13 -3.42 -3.56
N ALA A 44 -16.29 -3.29 -2.90
CA ALA A 44 -17.09 -4.42 -2.46
C ALA A 44 -18.01 -4.93 -3.57
N GLU A 45 -18.61 -4.02 -4.32
CA GLU A 45 -19.66 -4.30 -5.31
C GLU A 45 -19.12 -4.53 -6.73
N ASN A 46 -17.85 -4.20 -6.98
CA ASN A 46 -17.23 -4.34 -8.29
C ASN A 46 -15.88 -5.05 -8.22
N ILE A 47 -15.53 -5.70 -9.32
CA ILE A 47 -14.15 -6.02 -9.66
C ILE A 47 -13.56 -4.84 -10.44
N ILE A 48 -12.47 -4.31 -9.91
CA ILE A 48 -11.68 -3.28 -10.57
C ILE A 48 -10.42 -3.95 -11.14
N LEU A 49 -10.23 -3.80 -12.44
CA LEU A 49 -9.05 -4.25 -13.16
C LEU A 49 -8.25 -3.03 -13.59
N LEU A 50 -6.95 -3.05 -13.33
CA LEU A 50 -6.01 -2.02 -13.78
C LEU A 50 -5.05 -2.61 -14.80
N ASP A 51 -4.77 -1.87 -15.85
CA ASP A 51 -3.66 -2.20 -16.73
C ASP A 51 -2.36 -1.60 -16.16
N THR A 52 -1.46 -2.48 -15.74
CA THR A 52 -0.12 -2.12 -15.29
C THR A 52 0.98 -2.77 -16.14
N GLY A 53 0.66 -3.09 -17.41
CA GLY A 53 1.42 -3.96 -18.31
C GLY A 53 1.02 -5.44 -18.17
N HIS A 54 0.70 -5.85 -16.94
CA HIS A 54 -0.21 -6.96 -16.68
C HIS A 54 -1.50 -6.43 -16.06
N ILE A 55 -2.61 -7.11 -16.34
CA ILE A 55 -3.91 -6.77 -15.79
C ILE A 55 -3.95 -7.19 -14.31
N LYS A 56 -4.00 -6.19 -13.43
CA LYS A 56 -4.05 -6.35 -11.98
C LYS A 56 -5.48 -6.33 -11.50
N LEU A 57 -5.87 -7.36 -10.75
CA LEU A 57 -7.12 -7.40 -10.00
C LEU A 57 -6.96 -6.66 -8.66
N MET A 58 -7.83 -5.70 -8.36
CA MET A 58 -7.74 -4.84 -7.16
C MET A 58 -8.46 -5.39 -5.91
N THR A 59 -8.78 -6.68 -5.91
CA THR A 59 -9.22 -7.42 -4.73
C THR A 59 -8.14 -8.41 -4.28
N SER A 60 -8.03 -8.64 -2.98
CA SER A 60 -6.95 -9.44 -2.38
C SER A 60 -6.93 -10.88 -2.87
N TYR A 61 -8.11 -11.47 -2.98
CA TYR A 61 -8.33 -12.78 -3.57
C TYR A 61 -9.73 -12.80 -4.21
N TYR A 62 -9.89 -13.58 -5.27
CA TYR A 62 -11.21 -13.86 -5.85
C TYR A 62 -11.19 -15.26 -6.47
N PRO A 63 -12.02 -16.21 -5.98
CA PRO A 63 -12.02 -17.57 -6.50
C PRO A 63 -12.22 -17.58 -8.01
N LEU A 64 -11.38 -18.34 -8.73
CA LEU A 64 -11.39 -18.36 -10.19
C LEU A 64 -12.76 -18.75 -10.76
N GLU A 65 -13.44 -19.71 -10.14
CA GLU A 65 -14.79 -20.15 -10.53
C GLU A 65 -15.84 -19.03 -10.35
N LYS A 66 -15.66 -18.14 -9.38
CA LYS A 66 -16.51 -16.95 -9.25
C LYS A 66 -16.13 -15.90 -10.29
N LEU A 67 -14.83 -15.68 -10.52
CA LEU A 67 -14.33 -14.69 -11.48
C LEU A 67 -14.90 -14.93 -12.87
N ARG A 68 -14.94 -16.20 -13.28
CA ARG A 68 -15.44 -16.65 -14.58
C ARG A 68 -16.95 -16.54 -14.76
N LYS A 69 -17.71 -16.23 -13.70
CA LYS A 69 -19.15 -15.91 -13.82
C LYS A 69 -19.41 -14.48 -14.28
N ILE A 70 -18.39 -13.62 -14.25
CA ILE A 70 -18.53 -12.22 -14.63
C ILE A 70 -18.43 -12.11 -16.16
N PRO A 71 -19.40 -11.45 -16.82
CA PRO A 71 -19.38 -11.30 -18.28
C PRO A 71 -18.07 -10.73 -18.81
N GLY A 72 -17.47 -11.42 -19.77
CA GLY A 72 -16.19 -11.09 -20.38
C GLY A 72 -14.95 -11.63 -19.66
N LEU A 73 -15.12 -12.31 -18.52
CA LEU A 73 -14.05 -12.97 -17.75
C LEU A 73 -14.17 -14.50 -17.75
N GLU A 74 -15.01 -15.09 -18.59
CA GLU A 74 -15.33 -16.53 -18.61
C GLU A 74 -14.10 -17.41 -18.80
N ASN A 75 -13.11 -16.91 -19.55
CA ASN A 75 -11.86 -17.58 -19.85
C ASN A 75 -10.68 -17.01 -19.04
N ALA A 76 -10.92 -16.18 -18.02
CA ALA A 76 -9.87 -15.57 -17.22
C ALA A 76 -8.99 -16.65 -16.55
N ARG A 77 -7.72 -16.32 -16.36
CA ARG A 77 -6.73 -17.17 -15.69
C ARG A 77 -5.74 -16.25 -14.97
N TYR A 78 -5.42 -16.58 -13.73
CA TYR A 78 -4.31 -15.93 -13.02
C TYR A 78 -2.97 -16.38 -13.63
N ILE A 79 -2.13 -15.41 -13.97
CA ILE A 79 -0.79 -15.66 -14.51
C ILE A 79 0.13 -16.26 -13.44
N ASP A 80 -0.07 -15.90 -12.17
CA ASP A 80 0.66 -16.48 -11.04
C ASP A 80 -0.23 -17.48 -10.26
N PRO A 81 -0.03 -18.81 -10.46
CA PRO A 81 -0.86 -19.83 -9.84
C PRO A 81 -0.47 -20.16 -8.39
N LEU A 82 0.60 -19.59 -7.82
CA LEU A 82 1.09 -20.04 -6.51
C LEU A 82 0.20 -19.58 -5.34
N SER A 83 -0.58 -18.51 -5.49
CA SER A 83 -1.38 -17.98 -4.37
C SER A 83 -2.64 -17.17 -4.73
N GLY A 84 -2.97 -16.96 -6.01
CA GLY A 84 -4.10 -16.10 -6.43
C GLY A 84 -5.49 -16.48 -5.88
N GLY A 85 -5.65 -17.69 -5.34
CA GLY A 85 -6.88 -18.14 -4.67
C GLY A 85 -6.81 -18.26 -3.14
N ASN A 86 -5.62 -18.18 -2.53
CA ASN A 86 -5.41 -18.62 -1.13
C ASN A 86 -4.69 -17.60 -0.23
N SER A 87 -3.86 -16.70 -0.76
CA SER A 87 -3.11 -15.75 0.08
C SER A 87 -2.65 -14.52 -0.71
N ASN A 88 -2.43 -13.42 0.02
CA ASN A 88 -1.93 -12.16 -0.50
C ASN A 88 -0.72 -11.69 0.32
N SER A 89 -0.14 -10.55 -0.04
CA SER A 89 1.01 -9.93 0.61
C SER A 89 0.76 -9.68 2.11
N ILE A 90 1.44 -10.45 2.97
CA ILE A 90 1.50 -10.20 4.41
C ILE A 90 2.55 -9.12 4.66
N ARG A 91 2.13 -8.01 5.25
CA ARG A 91 2.92 -6.79 5.44
C ARG A 91 2.72 -6.25 6.86
N TYR A 92 3.56 -5.30 7.28
CA TYR A 92 3.45 -4.58 8.57
C TYR A 92 3.60 -5.46 9.81
N LEU A 93 4.36 -6.56 9.71
CA LEU A 93 4.60 -7.47 10.85
C LEU A 93 5.52 -6.88 11.92
N ALA A 94 6.34 -5.90 11.56
CA ALA A 94 7.25 -5.23 12.47
C ALA A 94 7.62 -3.84 11.94
N SER A 95 7.94 -2.93 12.86
CA SER A 95 8.54 -1.63 12.59
C SER A 95 9.77 -1.46 13.46
N SER A 96 10.81 -0.82 12.93
CA SER A 96 12.02 -0.45 13.67
C SER A 96 11.80 0.90 14.34
N PRO A 97 11.82 0.99 15.68
CA PRO A 97 11.70 2.27 16.38
C PRO A 97 12.82 3.22 15.95
N ARG A 98 12.49 4.44 15.55
CA ARG A 98 13.43 5.37 14.94
C ARG A 98 13.14 6.83 15.31
N ASP A 99 14.13 7.70 15.21
CA ASP A 99 13.94 9.15 15.37
C ASP A 99 13.58 9.84 14.03
N ASN A 100 13.39 11.16 14.01
CA ASN A 100 13.04 11.91 12.80
C ASN A 100 14.21 12.05 11.79
N THR A 101 15.40 11.54 12.12
CA THR A 101 16.53 11.43 11.19
C THR A 101 16.51 10.10 10.43
N MET A 102 15.53 9.23 10.69
CA MET A 102 15.44 7.85 10.20
C MET A 102 16.44 6.87 10.84
N ARG A 103 17.13 7.28 11.91
CA ARG A 103 18.05 6.41 12.66
C ARG A 103 17.29 5.55 13.65
N ILE A 104 17.66 4.28 13.76
CA ILE A 104 17.05 3.34 14.70
C ILE A 104 17.47 3.69 16.13
N LEU A 105 16.51 3.69 17.05
CA LEU A 105 16.76 3.95 18.46
C LEU A 105 17.61 2.81 19.07
N GLY A 106 18.67 3.17 19.80
CA GLY A 106 19.57 2.23 20.46
C GLY A 106 20.65 1.61 19.56
N ILE A 107 20.75 2.01 18.29
CA ILE A 107 21.81 1.57 17.37
C ILE A 107 22.36 2.77 16.59
N ASP A 108 23.62 3.12 16.82
CA ASP A 108 24.18 4.38 16.32
C ASP A 108 24.33 4.45 14.80
N ASN A 109 24.61 3.33 14.14
CA ASN A 109 24.99 3.26 12.74
C ASN A 109 23.94 2.56 11.84
N MET A 110 22.70 2.44 12.30
CA MET A 110 21.64 1.77 11.55
C MET A 110 20.47 2.72 11.30
N PHE A 111 20.09 2.83 10.03
CA PHE A 111 18.96 3.64 9.56
C PHE A 111 17.91 2.74 8.91
N CYS A 112 16.63 3.10 9.01
CA CYS A 112 15.54 2.37 8.40
C CYS A 112 14.69 3.28 7.51
N ALA A 113 13.98 2.69 6.55
CA ALA A 113 13.13 3.40 5.60
C ALA A 113 11.96 2.54 5.13
N GLY A 114 11.02 3.17 4.41
CA GLY A 114 9.84 2.54 3.87
C GLY A 114 8.94 1.95 4.94
N GLU A 115 8.31 0.83 4.62
CA GLU A 115 7.32 0.21 5.52
C GLU A 115 7.85 -0.06 6.93
N LYS A 116 9.13 -0.43 7.05
CA LYS A 116 9.76 -0.76 8.34
C LYS A 116 10.04 0.45 9.23
N SER A 117 9.91 1.69 8.73
CA SER A 117 10.25 2.90 9.48
C SER A 117 9.04 3.65 10.07
N GLY A 118 7.87 3.01 10.10
CA GLY A 118 6.64 3.62 10.61
C GLY A 118 5.39 3.25 9.82
N PHE A 119 5.26 1.99 9.38
CA PHE A 119 4.09 1.47 8.67
C PHE A 119 3.61 2.33 7.49
N PHE A 120 4.55 2.96 6.78
CA PHE A 120 4.27 3.77 5.60
C PHE A 120 3.72 2.93 4.45
N VAL A 121 2.74 3.50 3.72
CA VAL A 121 2.06 2.84 2.61
C VAL A 121 2.23 3.66 1.34
N GLY A 122 3.10 3.18 0.44
CA GLY A 122 3.23 3.73 -0.90
C GLY A 122 4.67 3.88 -1.34
N HIS A 123 4.84 4.07 -2.66
CA HIS A 123 6.16 4.21 -3.26
C HIS A 123 6.80 5.54 -2.88
N THR A 124 6.00 6.61 -2.85
CA THR A 124 6.47 7.97 -2.51
C THR A 124 7.08 7.99 -1.11
N GLU A 125 6.39 7.44 -0.13
CA GLU A 125 6.80 7.35 1.27
C GLU A 125 8.08 6.53 1.39
N ALA A 126 8.16 5.39 0.70
CA ALA A 126 9.36 4.56 0.66
C ALA A 126 10.56 5.30 0.04
N MET A 127 10.35 6.05 -1.04
CA MET A 127 11.40 6.83 -1.70
C MET A 127 11.89 7.96 -0.82
N VAL A 128 10.99 8.77 -0.24
CA VAL A 128 11.40 9.95 0.55
C VAL A 128 12.06 9.57 1.87
N THR A 129 11.55 8.54 2.55
CA THR A 129 12.19 8.00 3.77
C THR A 129 13.53 7.35 3.46
N GLY A 130 13.63 6.62 2.34
CA GLY A 130 14.87 6.02 1.87
C GLY A 130 15.93 7.04 1.51
N ALA A 131 15.54 8.12 0.82
CA ALA A 131 16.43 9.22 0.48
C ALA A 131 16.97 9.91 1.74
N LEU A 132 16.11 10.22 2.72
CA LEU A 132 16.54 10.85 3.98
C LEU A 132 17.43 9.92 4.80
N ALA A 133 17.06 8.63 4.92
CA ALA A 133 17.85 7.63 5.63
C ALA A 133 19.25 7.46 5.02
N GLY A 134 19.34 7.37 3.68
CA GLY A 134 20.61 7.27 2.97
C GLY A 134 21.47 8.53 3.13
N TYR A 135 20.86 9.71 3.04
CA TYR A 135 21.55 10.99 3.27
C TYR A 135 22.10 11.08 4.70
N ASN A 136 21.31 10.71 5.71
CA ASN A 136 21.76 10.74 7.10
C ASN A 136 22.77 9.65 7.45
N ALA A 137 22.71 8.49 6.79
CA ALA A 137 23.76 7.49 6.87
C ALA A 137 25.10 8.04 6.34
N PHE A 138 25.08 8.82 5.25
CA PHE A 138 26.27 9.51 4.75
C PHE A 138 26.77 10.60 5.72
N LYS A 139 25.86 11.38 6.33
CA LYS A 139 26.22 12.37 7.37
C LYS A 139 26.90 11.72 8.57
N TYR A 140 26.39 10.58 9.03
CA TYR A 140 26.96 9.81 10.13
C TYR A 140 28.42 9.40 9.86
N ILE A 141 28.73 8.83 8.69
CA ILE A 141 30.12 8.45 8.35
C ILE A 141 31.04 9.67 8.17
N SER A 142 30.46 10.81 7.79
CA SER A 142 31.17 12.08 7.62
C SER A 142 31.33 12.85 8.95
N LYS A 143 30.78 12.34 10.06
CA LYS A 143 30.74 12.99 11.38
C LYS A 143 30.07 14.37 11.34
N GLU A 144 29.05 14.50 10.50
CA GLU A 144 28.23 15.70 10.39
C GLU A 144 26.87 15.48 11.05
N GLU A 145 26.22 16.58 11.45
CA GLU A 145 24.87 16.52 12.02
C GLU A 145 23.85 15.98 11.00
N PRO A 146 22.98 15.04 11.42
CA PRO A 146 21.94 14.51 10.56
C PRO A 146 20.87 15.57 10.26
N LEU A 147 20.29 15.49 9.07
CA LEU A 147 19.18 16.33 8.66
C LEU A 147 17.87 15.82 9.25
N ILE A 148 17.13 16.73 9.89
CA ILE A 148 15.72 16.56 10.20
C ILE A 148 14.93 17.49 9.28
N LEU A 149 13.98 16.94 8.52
CA LEU A 149 13.11 17.76 7.70
C LEU A 149 12.07 18.46 8.59
N PRO A 150 11.84 19.77 8.43
CA PRO A 150 10.90 20.50 9.26
C PRO A 150 9.45 20.05 8.97
N ARG A 151 8.59 20.11 9.98
CA ARG A 151 7.15 19.78 9.87
C ARG A 151 6.36 20.73 8.96
N SER A 152 6.95 21.85 8.54
CA SER A 152 6.36 22.68 7.48
C SER A 152 6.43 22.02 6.09
N LEU A 153 7.21 20.94 5.94
CA LEU A 153 7.26 20.12 4.74
C LEU A 153 6.50 18.82 4.97
N ALA A 154 5.70 18.38 3.99
CA ALA A 154 4.92 17.14 4.08
C ALA A 154 5.75 15.91 4.47
N ILE A 155 7.00 15.80 3.97
CA ILE A 155 7.89 14.68 4.32
C ILE A 155 8.32 14.76 5.80
N GLY A 156 8.70 15.95 6.28
CA GLY A 156 9.11 16.11 7.68
C GLY A 156 7.95 15.87 8.65
N ASP A 157 6.76 16.33 8.26
CA ASP A 157 5.55 16.16 9.06
C ASP A 157 5.09 14.71 9.14
N ILE A 158 4.95 13.99 8.01
CA ILE A 158 4.51 12.58 8.04
C ILE A 158 5.51 11.69 8.78
N ILE A 159 6.81 12.01 8.72
CA ILE A 159 7.87 11.31 9.46
C ILE A 159 7.71 11.52 10.97
N ALA A 160 7.43 12.75 11.40
CA ALA A 160 7.22 13.04 12.81
C ALA A 160 5.90 12.43 13.31
N PHE A 161 4.82 12.58 12.54
CA PHE A 161 3.51 12.00 12.83
C PHE A 161 3.59 10.47 12.99
N ALA A 162 4.28 9.76 12.09
CA ALA A 162 4.44 8.31 12.18
C ALA A 162 5.21 7.83 13.43
N ASN A 163 6.02 8.69 14.05
CA ASN A 163 6.64 8.37 15.34
C ASN A 163 5.65 8.60 16.50
N GLU A 164 4.92 9.71 16.46
CA GLU A 164 3.93 10.07 17.47
C GLU A 164 2.80 9.05 17.54
N THR A 165 2.36 8.52 16.40
CA THR A 165 1.31 7.51 16.36
C THR A 165 1.73 6.20 17.00
N LEU A 166 3.01 5.79 16.95
CA LEU A 166 3.43 4.51 17.53
C LEU A 166 3.22 4.42 19.04
N ASP A 167 3.15 5.56 19.72
CA ASP A 167 2.92 5.67 21.16
C ASP A 167 1.43 5.82 21.53
N MET A 168 0.54 5.97 20.54
CA MET A 168 -0.90 6.07 20.75
C MET A 168 -1.56 4.70 20.96
N GLU A 169 -2.71 4.70 21.65
CA GLU A 169 -3.57 3.52 21.71
C GLU A 169 -4.00 3.12 20.29
N ASN A 170 -3.77 1.86 19.92
CA ASN A 170 -3.96 1.32 18.55
C ASN A 170 -3.08 1.94 17.46
N GLY A 171 -2.07 2.74 17.81
CA GLY A 171 -1.15 3.40 16.88
C GLY A 171 -0.48 2.50 15.84
N LYS A 172 -0.21 1.24 16.20
CA LYS A 172 0.40 0.24 15.31
C LYS A 172 -0.55 -0.23 14.18
N SER A 173 -1.85 0.05 14.30
CA SER A 173 -2.85 -0.23 13.27
C SER A 173 -2.94 0.90 12.23
N ILE A 174 -2.39 2.08 12.54
CA ILE A 174 -2.43 3.25 11.67
C ILE A 174 -1.48 3.03 10.49
N ARG A 175 -1.90 3.50 9.31
CA ARG A 175 -1.15 3.41 8.06
C ARG A 175 -0.90 4.81 7.53
N HIS A 176 0.37 5.14 7.34
CA HIS A 176 0.80 6.49 6.99
C HIS A 176 0.99 6.64 5.49
N THR A 177 0.25 7.54 4.86
CA THR A 177 0.39 7.80 3.41
C THR A 177 0.03 9.23 3.05
N PHE A 178 0.68 9.76 2.01
CA PHE A 178 0.30 10.99 1.32
C PHE A 178 -0.99 10.85 0.49
N SER A 179 -1.50 9.61 0.34
CA SER A 179 -2.70 9.34 -0.46
C SER A 179 -4.02 9.49 0.33
N GLY A 180 -3.98 9.96 1.57
CA GLY A 180 -5.14 10.14 2.46
C GLY A 180 -5.02 9.39 3.79
N GLY A 181 -6.17 9.07 4.39
CA GLY A 181 -6.26 8.37 5.68
C GLY A 181 -5.99 9.27 6.89
N GLU A 182 -5.76 8.63 8.04
CA GLU A 182 -5.61 9.28 9.35
C GLU A 182 -4.48 10.32 9.42
N TYR A 183 -3.56 10.34 8.46
CA TYR A 183 -2.53 11.38 8.39
C TYR A 183 -3.09 12.78 8.11
N PHE A 184 -4.26 12.87 7.49
CA PHE A 184 -4.91 14.15 7.15
C PHE A 184 -6.08 14.52 8.05
N GLU A 185 -6.33 13.74 9.12
CA GLU A 185 -7.38 13.98 10.12
C GLU A 185 -6.81 14.63 11.38
#